data_AF-A0A2R6P0E4-F1
#
_entry.id   AF-A0A2R6P0E4-F1
#
_cell.length_a   1.000
_cell.length_b   1.000
_cell.length_c   1.000
_cell.angle_alpha   90.00
_cell.angle_beta   90.00
_cell.angle_gamma   90.00
#
_symmetry.space_group_name_H-M   'P 1'
#
loop_
_entity.id
_entity.type
_entity.pdbx_description
1 polymer ?
#
loop_
_entity_poly.entity_id
_entity_poly.type
_entity_poly.pdbx_seq_one_letter_code
_entity_poly.pdbx_strand_id
1 'polypeptide(L)'
;MHSPPYKPSASSPMSGSSFLATMVNTALQAAEIASLVPDIFVADNVRMYKPAKEIYEGLLSYVNSDGNNKSNGQSVSKEQIWLVSGNPFDVTGARSAGLNAIWVDRADKGWKDRADEYKPSKVVNGLLEIVDLMEKNE
;
A
#
# COMPACT_ATOMS: atom_id res chain seq x y z
N MET A 1 23.41 21.77 -35.89
CA MET A 1 22.06 21.18 -35.95
C MET A 1 21.74 20.63 -34.56
N HIS A 2 20.94 21.34 -33.78
CA HIS A 2 20.51 20.87 -32.45
C HIS A 2 19.06 20.40 -32.58
N SER A 3 18.81 19.11 -32.37
CA SER A 3 17.44 18.58 -32.30
C SER A 3 16.74 19.12 -31.05
N PRO A 4 15.45 19.46 -31.12
CA PRO A 4 14.72 19.93 -29.94
C PRO A 4 14.51 18.77 -28.93
N PRO A 5 14.37 19.09 -27.63
CA PRO A 5 14.14 18.08 -26.61
C PRO A 5 12.78 17.39 -26.81
N TYR A 6 12.80 16.06 -26.68
CA TYR A 6 11.62 15.21 -26.69
C TYR A 6 10.65 15.62 -25.55
N LYS A 7 9.45 16.07 -25.90
CA LYS A 7 8.32 16.20 -24.97
C LYS A 7 7.46 14.95 -25.10
N PRO A 8 7.34 14.08 -24.09
CA PRO A 8 6.34 13.04 -24.10
C PRO A 8 4.97 13.71 -24.01
N SER A 9 4.12 13.49 -25.00
CA SER A 9 2.69 13.80 -24.90
C SER A 9 2.10 12.91 -23.82
N ALA A 10 1.55 13.49 -22.76
CA ALA A 10 0.71 12.78 -21.83
C ALA A 10 -0.59 12.36 -22.57
N SER A 11 -0.61 11.16 -23.13
CA SER A 11 -1.86 10.51 -23.51
C SER A 11 -2.61 10.19 -22.22
N SER A 12 -3.82 10.73 -22.07
CA SER A 12 -4.76 10.37 -21.01
C SER A 12 -4.83 8.85 -20.86
N PRO A 13 -4.80 8.28 -19.65
CA PRO A 13 -4.94 6.84 -19.49
C PRO A 13 -6.34 6.44 -19.97
N MET A 14 -6.37 5.67 -21.07
CA MET A 14 -7.54 4.88 -21.45
C MET A 14 -7.93 3.98 -20.28
N SER A 15 -9.23 3.85 -20.07
CA SER A 15 -9.91 2.95 -19.13
C SER A 15 -9.59 1.48 -19.43
N GLY A 16 -8.39 1.03 -19.09
CA GLY A 16 -7.96 -0.37 -19.11
C GLY A 16 -7.11 -0.66 -17.88
N SER A 17 -7.49 -1.69 -17.11
CA SER A 17 -6.71 -2.15 -15.95
C SER A 17 -5.27 -2.46 -16.37
N SER A 18 -4.28 -2.00 -15.59
CA SER A 18 -2.87 -2.25 -15.92
C SER A 18 -2.54 -3.75 -15.87
N PHE A 19 -1.45 -4.17 -16.52
CA PHE A 19 -1.03 -5.57 -16.50
C PHE A 19 -0.75 -6.06 -15.06
N LEU A 20 -0.11 -5.23 -14.23
CA LEU A 20 0.11 -5.53 -12.81
C LEU A 20 -1.20 -5.69 -12.04
N ALA A 21 -2.17 -4.80 -12.24
CA ALA A 21 -3.48 -4.92 -11.60
C ALA A 21 -4.20 -6.21 -12.04
N THR A 22 -4.06 -6.61 -13.30
CA THR A 22 -4.61 -7.87 -13.85
C THR A 22 -3.96 -9.09 -13.20
N MET A 23 -2.63 -9.09 -13.03
CA MET A 23 -1.92 -10.16 -12.35
C MET A 23 -2.36 -10.30 -10.89
N VAL A 24 -2.45 -9.18 -10.16
CA VAL A 24 -2.91 -9.17 -8.76
C VAL A 24 -4.34 -9.72 -8.67
N ASN A 25 -5.25 -9.23 -9.52
CA ASN A 25 -6.64 -9.71 -9.52
C ASN A 25 -6.73 -11.21 -9.84
N THR A 26 -5.92 -11.71 -10.79
CA THR A 26 -5.88 -13.14 -11.12
C THR A 26 -5.43 -13.98 -9.92
N ALA A 27 -4.41 -13.53 -9.18
CA ALA A 27 -3.95 -14.20 -7.97
C ALA A 27 -5.02 -14.20 -6.86
N LEU A 28 -5.73 -13.08 -6.68
CA LEU A 28 -6.83 -12.98 -5.71
C LEU A 28 -8.00 -13.90 -6.05
N GLN A 29 -8.36 -14.02 -7.34
CA GLN A 29 -9.38 -14.93 -7.82
C GLN A 29 -9.00 -16.39 -7.60
N ALA A 30 -7.75 -16.76 -7.92
CA ALA A 30 -7.24 -18.11 -7.71
C ALA A 30 -7.20 -18.51 -6.23
N ALA A 31 -7.06 -17.53 -5.32
CA ALA A 31 -7.11 -17.73 -3.88
C ALA A 31 -8.52 -17.61 -3.27
N GLU A 32 -9.55 -17.36 -4.08
CA GLU A 32 -10.96 -17.22 -3.65
C GLU A 32 -11.20 -16.08 -2.63
N ILE A 33 -10.35 -15.05 -2.65
CA ILE A 33 -10.43 -13.90 -1.72
C ILE A 33 -10.69 -12.56 -2.41
N ALA A 34 -10.91 -12.55 -3.73
CA ALA A 34 -11.10 -11.33 -4.50
C ALA A 34 -12.25 -10.45 -3.98
N SER A 35 -13.33 -11.05 -3.44
CA SER A 35 -14.45 -10.33 -2.85
C SER A 35 -14.10 -9.54 -1.57
N LEU A 36 -13.00 -9.89 -0.89
CA LEU A 36 -12.52 -9.21 0.31
C LEU A 36 -11.62 -7.99 -0.02
N VAL A 37 -11.20 -7.84 -1.28
CA VAL A 37 -10.30 -6.79 -1.73
C VAL A 37 -11.06 -5.89 -2.72
N PRO A 38 -11.80 -4.89 -2.23
CA PRO A 38 -12.72 -4.13 -3.08
C PRO A 38 -12.00 -3.23 -4.08
N ASP A 39 -10.74 -2.86 -3.79
CA ASP A 39 -9.96 -1.91 -4.59
C ASP A 39 -8.50 -2.37 -4.66
N ILE A 40 -7.83 -2.07 -5.77
CA ILE A 40 -6.44 -2.48 -6.02
C ILE A 40 -5.63 -1.24 -6.43
N PHE A 41 -4.57 -0.98 -5.67
CA PHE A 41 -3.55 0.02 -5.99
C PHE A 41 -2.21 -0.68 -6.23
N VAL A 42 -1.59 -0.45 -7.39
CA VAL A 42 -0.34 -1.12 -7.81
C VAL A 42 0.74 -0.11 -8.18
N ALA A 43 1.99 -0.57 -8.27
CA ALA A 43 3.13 0.28 -8.60
C ALA A 43 2.98 1.03 -9.93
N ASP A 44 2.22 0.50 -10.90
CA ASP A 44 1.94 1.17 -12.17
C ASP A 44 1.26 2.54 -12.00
N ASN A 45 0.49 2.72 -10.92
CA ASN A 45 -0.20 3.97 -10.62
C ASN A 45 0.77 5.14 -10.40
N VAL A 46 1.98 4.86 -9.90
CA VAL A 46 3.02 5.85 -9.57
C VAL A 46 4.35 5.63 -10.30
N ARG A 47 4.52 4.48 -10.96
CA ARG A 47 5.77 4.02 -11.61
C ARG A 47 6.99 3.98 -10.69
N MET A 48 6.76 3.74 -9.41
CA MET A 48 7.78 3.59 -8.38
C MET A 48 7.49 2.33 -7.56
N TYR A 49 8.52 1.57 -7.20
CA TYR A 49 8.40 0.38 -6.37
C TYR A 49 8.75 0.68 -4.91
N LYS A 50 8.19 -0.13 -4.01
CA LYS A 50 8.56 -0.15 -2.59
C LYS A 50 10.09 -0.39 -2.45
N PRO A 51 10.77 0.23 -1.48
CA PRO A 51 10.24 1.05 -0.39
C PRO A 51 10.21 2.57 -0.70
N ALA A 52 10.22 2.98 -1.97
CA ALA A 52 10.19 4.40 -2.33
C ALA A 52 8.95 5.10 -1.74
N LYS A 53 9.14 6.29 -1.15
CA LYS A 53 8.08 7.01 -0.40
C LYS A 53 6.84 7.30 -1.27
N GLU A 54 7.07 7.52 -2.55
CA GLU A 54 6.08 7.90 -3.56
C GLU A 54 4.97 6.87 -3.73
N ILE A 55 5.24 5.57 -3.51
CA ILE A 55 4.18 4.55 -3.60
C ILE A 55 3.21 4.64 -2.42
N TYR A 56 3.68 5.03 -1.24
CA TYR A 56 2.86 5.19 -0.04
C TYR A 56 2.09 6.51 -0.07
N GLU A 57 2.71 7.60 -0.53
CA GLU A 57 2.03 8.88 -0.74
C GLU A 57 1.01 8.81 -1.88
N GLY A 58 1.31 8.03 -2.92
CA GLY A 58 0.38 7.71 -4.00
C GLY A 58 -0.84 6.94 -3.50
N LEU A 59 -0.66 5.99 -2.57
CA LEU A 59 -1.78 5.27 -1.95
C LEU A 59 -2.71 6.21 -1.17
N LEU A 60 -2.14 7.12 -0.35
CA LEU A 60 -2.93 8.13 0.37
C LEU A 60 -3.74 9.00 -0.60
N SER A 61 -3.10 9.43 -1.70
CA SER A 61 -3.75 10.24 -2.73
C SER A 61 -4.86 9.47 -3.43
N TYR A 62 -4.63 8.18 -3.73
CA TYR A 62 -5.60 7.30 -4.34
C TYR A 62 -6.84 7.11 -3.45
N VAL A 63 -6.67 6.82 -2.17
CA VAL A 63 -7.78 6.64 -1.21
C VAL A 63 -8.61 7.91 -1.07
N ASN A 64 -7.99 9.09 -1.16
CA ASN A 64 -8.66 10.38 -1.06
C ASN A 64 -9.25 10.89 -2.40
N SER A 65 -9.00 10.21 -3.51
CA SER A 65 -9.53 10.62 -4.82
C SER A 65 -11.05 10.40 -4.92
N ASP A 66 -11.72 11.27 -5.67
CA ASP A 66 -13.17 11.17 -5.92
C ASP A 66 -13.52 9.79 -6.49
N GLY A 67 -14.50 9.13 -5.87
CA GLY A 67 -14.95 7.78 -6.22
C GLY A 67 -14.30 6.64 -5.43
N ASN A 68 -13.14 6.86 -4.81
CA ASN A 68 -12.46 5.87 -3.95
C ASN A 68 -12.61 6.17 -2.46
N ASN A 69 -13.00 7.40 -2.11
CA ASN A 69 -13.15 7.81 -0.72
C ASN A 69 -14.43 7.21 -0.11
N LYS A 70 -14.26 6.12 0.65
CA LYS A 70 -15.35 5.45 1.39
C LYS A 70 -15.69 6.11 2.72
N SER A 71 -15.00 7.18 3.10
CA SER A 71 -15.11 7.82 4.42
C SER A 71 -16.26 8.84 4.49
N ASN A 72 -17.37 8.60 3.77
CA ASN A 72 -18.54 9.49 3.72
C ASN A 72 -18.21 10.95 3.35
N GLY A 73 -17.22 11.15 2.46
CA GLY A 73 -16.76 12.47 2.04
C GLY A 73 -15.69 13.11 2.95
N GLN A 74 -15.26 12.44 4.02
CA GLN A 74 -14.15 12.89 4.85
C GLN A 74 -12.80 12.45 4.26
N SER A 75 -11.80 13.31 4.28
CA SER A 75 -10.45 12.92 3.87
C SER A 75 -9.81 11.97 4.89
N VAL A 76 -9.15 10.93 4.40
CA VAL A 76 -8.34 9.99 5.18
C VAL A 76 -6.95 10.59 5.39
N SER A 77 -6.53 10.66 6.65
CA SER A 77 -5.16 11.07 7.04
C SER A 77 -4.17 9.90 6.98
N LYS A 78 -2.87 10.19 7.01
CA LYS A 78 -1.79 9.17 6.95
C LYS A 78 -1.90 8.16 8.09
N GLU A 79 -2.27 8.64 9.27
CA GLU A 79 -2.39 7.88 10.51
C GLU A 79 -3.58 6.90 10.46
N GLN A 80 -4.55 7.14 9.57
CA GLN A 80 -5.68 6.25 9.36
C GLN A 80 -5.37 5.12 8.35
N ILE A 81 -4.25 5.20 7.63
CA ILE A 81 -3.83 4.15 6.70
C ILE A 81 -2.87 3.19 7.38
N TRP A 82 -3.20 1.90 7.31
CA TRP A 82 -2.42 0.81 7.89
C TRP A 82 -1.88 -0.08 6.79
N LEU A 83 -0.56 -0.21 6.70
CA LEU A 83 0.10 -1.27 5.95
C LEU A 83 0.18 -2.54 6.80
N VAL A 84 -0.19 -3.70 6.26
CA VAL A 84 0.09 -5.00 6.88
C VAL A 84 1.06 -5.75 5.98
N SER A 85 2.23 -6.14 6.49
CA SER A 85 3.24 -6.80 5.65
C SER A 85 4.11 -7.78 6.43
N GLY A 86 4.45 -8.88 5.76
CA GLY A 86 5.50 -9.82 6.18
C GLY A 86 6.86 -9.50 5.55
N ASN A 87 7.01 -8.35 4.88
CA ASN A 87 8.28 -7.86 4.33
C ASN A 87 8.82 -6.65 5.12
N PRO A 88 10.06 -6.70 5.66
CA PRO A 88 10.58 -5.63 6.52
C PRO A 88 10.72 -4.30 5.79
N PHE A 89 11.24 -4.32 4.55
CA PHE A 89 11.40 -3.10 3.75
C PHE A 89 10.08 -2.36 3.51
N ASP A 90 8.97 -3.10 3.39
CA ASP A 90 7.65 -2.53 3.10
C ASP A 90 7.13 -1.79 4.34
N VAL A 91 7.33 -2.38 5.52
CA VAL A 91 7.02 -1.75 6.79
C VAL A 91 7.84 -0.48 6.99
N THR A 92 9.17 -0.55 6.82
CA THR A 92 10.06 0.61 6.93
C THR A 92 9.66 1.72 5.96
N GLY A 93 9.35 1.38 4.71
CA GLY A 93 8.87 2.32 3.69
C GLY A 93 7.59 3.04 4.12
N ALA A 94 6.56 2.29 4.53
CA ALA A 94 5.31 2.87 5.00
C ALA A 94 5.50 3.79 6.23
N ARG A 95 6.32 3.37 7.19
CA ARG A 95 6.62 4.16 8.40
C ARG A 95 7.37 5.46 8.06
N SER A 96 8.32 5.42 7.12
CA SER A 96 9.02 6.62 6.63
C SER A 96 8.10 7.59 5.88
N ALA A 97 7.02 7.10 5.28
CA ALA A 97 5.99 7.93 4.65
C ALA A 97 4.98 8.53 5.66
N GLY A 98 5.03 8.11 6.92
CA GLY A 98 4.14 8.51 8.01
C GLY A 98 2.90 7.64 8.19
N LEU A 99 2.80 6.50 7.48
CA LEU A 99 1.67 5.58 7.63
C LEU A 99 1.84 4.70 8.87
N ASN A 100 0.74 4.12 9.36
CA ASN A 100 0.82 3.03 10.32
C ASN A 100 1.20 1.73 9.64
N ALA A 101 1.91 0.85 10.36
CA ALA A 101 2.29 -0.45 9.82
C ALA A 101 2.27 -1.56 10.86
N ILE A 102 1.76 -2.73 10.46
CA ILE A 102 1.81 -3.99 11.19
C ILE A 102 2.84 -4.90 10.53
N TRP A 103 3.83 -5.30 11.31
CA TRP A 103 4.77 -6.36 10.94
C TRP A 103 4.20 -7.72 11.32
N VAL A 104 4.05 -8.61 10.34
CA VAL A 104 3.61 -10.00 10.57
C VAL A 104 4.84 -10.89 10.70
N ASP A 105 5.31 -11.09 11.92
CA ASP A 105 6.45 -11.94 12.26
C ASP A 105 6.10 -13.43 12.25
N ARG A 106 5.88 -13.97 11.07
CA ARG A 106 5.52 -15.40 10.89
C ARG A 106 6.58 -16.37 11.43
N ALA A 107 7.81 -15.91 11.61
CA ALA A 107 8.93 -16.73 12.04
C ALA A 107 9.20 -16.62 13.55
N ASP A 108 8.53 -15.70 14.24
CA ASP A 108 8.77 -15.39 15.66
C ASP A 108 10.25 -15.09 15.94
N LYS A 109 10.84 -14.22 15.11
CA LYS A 109 12.27 -13.85 15.18
C LYS A 109 12.51 -12.39 15.54
N GLY A 110 11.45 -11.66 15.89
CA GLY A 110 11.47 -10.23 16.12
C GLY A 110 11.61 -9.40 14.83
N TRP A 111 11.58 -8.08 15.02
CA TRP A 111 11.76 -7.10 13.95
C TRP A 111 13.15 -7.20 13.29
N LYS A 112 13.21 -7.25 11.96
CA LYS A 112 14.42 -7.61 11.21
C LYS A 112 15.18 -6.47 10.54
N ASP A 113 14.51 -5.40 10.11
CA ASP A 113 15.19 -4.34 9.35
C ASP A 113 16.15 -3.52 10.23
N ARG A 114 15.95 -3.54 11.56
CA ARG A 114 16.72 -2.75 12.55
C ARG A 114 16.78 -1.24 12.24
N ALA A 115 15.92 -0.76 11.34
CA ALA A 115 15.66 0.65 11.12
C ALA A 115 14.83 1.19 12.30
N ASP A 116 15.49 1.47 13.42
CA ASP A 116 14.84 1.78 14.69
C ASP A 116 13.93 3.03 14.63
N GLU A 117 14.28 3.99 13.76
CA GLU A 117 13.49 5.20 13.48
C GLU A 117 12.13 4.88 12.84
N TYR A 118 12.07 3.85 11.99
CA TYR A 118 10.90 3.49 11.17
C TYR A 118 10.36 2.10 11.51
N LYS A 119 10.44 1.72 12.79
CA LYS A 119 9.93 0.44 13.29
C LYS A 119 8.40 0.31 13.13
N PRO A 120 7.85 -0.91 13.11
CA PRO A 120 6.42 -1.16 12.99
C PRO A 120 5.63 -0.46 14.11
N SER A 121 4.40 -0.04 13.80
CA SER A 121 3.46 0.46 14.82
C SER A 121 3.01 -0.67 15.75
N LYS A 122 2.79 -1.87 15.19
CA LYS A 122 2.49 -3.10 15.94
C LYS A 122 3.20 -4.29 15.30
N VAL A 123 3.45 -5.33 16.10
CA VAL A 123 3.99 -6.62 15.67
C VAL A 123 2.98 -7.69 16.05
N VAL A 124 2.73 -8.62 15.13
CA VAL A 124 1.87 -9.79 15.33
C VAL A 124 2.56 -11.02 14.76
N ASN A 125 2.24 -12.20 15.28
CA ASN A 125 2.79 -13.46 14.76
C ASN A 125 1.87 -14.09 13.70
N GLY A 126 0.62 -13.63 13.60
CA GLY A 126 -0.36 -14.08 12.61
C GLY A 126 -1.46 -13.07 12.33
N LEU A 127 -2.26 -13.33 11.28
CA LEU A 127 -3.35 -12.42 10.89
C LEU A 127 -4.52 -12.41 11.89
N LEU A 128 -4.72 -13.48 12.67
CA LEU A 128 -5.80 -13.54 13.66
C LEU A 128 -5.59 -12.53 14.80
N GLU A 129 -4.35 -12.33 15.23
CA GLU A 129 -4.03 -11.32 16.27
C GLU A 129 -4.37 -9.89 15.81
N ILE A 130 -4.46 -9.64 14.49
CA ILE A 130 -4.88 -8.33 13.99
C ILE A 130 -6.34 -8.07 14.34
N VAL A 131 -7.20 -9.10 14.33
CA VAL A 131 -8.62 -8.98 14.73
C VAL A 131 -8.71 -8.54 16.19
N ASP A 132 -8.00 -9.23 17.08
CA ASP A 132 -7.93 -8.89 18.51
C ASP A 132 -7.42 -7.47 18.75
N LEU A 133 -6.48 -7.00 17.91
CA LEU A 133 -5.97 -5.64 17.99
C LEU A 133 -7.00 -4.60 17.58
N MET A 134 -7.87 -4.89 16.60
CA MET A 134 -8.90 -3.97 16.16
C MET A 134 -10.04 -3.88 17.18
N GLU A 135 -10.48 -5.00 17.73
CA GLU A 135 -11.56 -5.06 18.75
C GLU A 135 -11.21 -4.31 20.05
N LYS A 136 -9.92 -4.15 20.36
CA LYS A 136 -9.45 -3.43 21.55
C LYS A 136 -9.28 -1.91 21.36
N ASN A 137 -9.40 -1.40 20.13
CA ASN A 137 -9.27 0.04 19.83
C ASN A 137 -10.61 0.73 19.54
N GLU A 138 -11.74 0.03 19.72
CA GLU A 138 -13.10 0.59 19.79
C GLU A 138 -13.53 0.80 21.24
#